data_AF-A0A9D4WB33-F1
#
_entry.id   AF-A0A9D4WB33-F1
#
_cell.length_a   1.000
_cell.length_b   1.000
_cell.length_c   1.000
_cell.angle_alpha   90.00
_cell.angle_beta   90.00
_cell.angle_gamma   90.00
#
_symmetry.space_group_name_H-M   'P 1'
#
loop_
_entity.id
_entity.type
_entity.pdbx_description
1 polymer ?
#
loop_
_entity_poly.entity_id
_entity_poly.type
_entity_poly.pdbx_seq_one_letter_code
_entity_poly.pdbx_strand_id
1 'polypeptide(L)'
;MGTPENIIVGSHVWIEDPEVAWIDGQVLKINGKDAEIETSDGKKVVANLSKIFPKDMEALPGGVDDMTKLSYLHEPGVLQNLKARYELNKIYTYTGNVLIAINPFQKLPHIYGAQMMQQYKGVPLGELSPHVFAIAGVAYRAMVNEGKSNSILVSGESGAGKTETTKLLMQFLAFLGGRAVTDGRTVEQQVLESNPVLEAFGNAKTVRNNNSSRFGKFVEIQFDKSGRISGAAIRTYLLERSRVCQVNDPERNYHCFYLLCAAPQEEIEKYKLGNPKLFHYLNQSQCYELADVNDAHEYLATCRAMGIVGISKKDQEAIFRVVAAILHLGNIDFAKGKEIDSSIPKDDKAKFHLKTAAELLRCDADALEDALCKRLMITPEEVIKRSLDPGSATVSRDGLAKTIYSRLFDWLVDKINKSIGQDPNSKCLIGVLDIYGFESFKLNSLSCSAVLSSSALISQMKSCSNTSISTCSKRNKKNIQRSRSIGATLNLRTTKMFWTLLKRNPEESLLFSMKHACFQSQHMKRLQTSFIKHLSITSALLSQNFRKQILPLLIMLER
;
A
#
# COMPACT_ATOMS: atom_id res chain seq x y z
N MET A 1 -29.69 4.19 -5.56
CA MET A 1 -30.71 3.43 -6.31
C MET A 1 -31.48 4.48 -7.09
N GLY A 2 -31.22 4.60 -8.39
CA GLY A 2 -32.02 5.47 -9.25
C GLY A 2 -33.41 4.87 -9.39
N THR A 3 -34.45 5.70 -9.37
CA THR A 3 -35.82 5.26 -9.62
C THR A 3 -35.97 4.76 -11.07
N PRO A 4 -36.78 3.71 -11.32
CA PRO A 4 -37.06 3.17 -12.67
C PRO A 4 -38.02 4.06 -13.48
N GLU A 5 -37.94 5.38 -13.34
CA GLU A 5 -39.03 6.29 -13.75
C GLU A 5 -39.12 6.59 -15.25
N ASN A 6 -38.23 6.06 -16.11
CA ASN A 6 -38.23 6.36 -17.55
C ASN A 6 -38.10 5.14 -18.48
N ILE A 7 -38.28 3.91 -17.99
CA ILE A 7 -38.20 2.70 -18.85
C ILE A 7 -39.62 2.34 -19.32
N ILE A 8 -39.89 2.58 -20.61
CA ILE A 8 -41.15 2.22 -21.29
C ILE A 8 -40.93 1.16 -22.37
N VAL A 9 -42.01 0.56 -22.87
CA VAL A 9 -41.96 -0.30 -24.07
C VAL A 9 -41.33 0.49 -25.23
N GLY A 10 -40.37 -0.13 -25.93
CA GLY A 10 -39.56 0.48 -26.97
C GLY A 10 -38.24 1.10 -26.49
N SER A 11 -38.03 1.24 -25.18
CA SER A 11 -36.78 1.80 -24.63
C SER A 11 -35.60 0.85 -24.86
N HIS A 12 -34.44 1.41 -25.17
CA HIS A 12 -33.18 0.67 -25.21
C HIS A 12 -32.59 0.62 -23.81
N VAL A 13 -32.13 -0.55 -23.39
CA VAL A 13 -31.71 -0.81 -22.03
C VAL A 13 -30.49 -1.74 -21.96
N TRP A 14 -29.81 -1.70 -20.82
CA TRP A 14 -28.77 -2.63 -20.40
C TRP A 14 -29.33 -3.64 -19.41
N ILE A 15 -28.93 -4.90 -19.60
CA ILE A 15 -29.23 -6.01 -18.69
C ILE A 15 -27.95 -6.76 -18.33
N GLU A 16 -27.93 -7.30 -17.12
CA GLU A 16 -26.79 -8.05 -16.58
C GLU A 16 -26.67 -9.40 -17.29
N ASP A 17 -25.44 -9.76 -17.68
CA ASP A 17 -25.10 -11.02 -18.33
C ASP A 17 -23.96 -11.73 -17.57
N PRO A 18 -24.07 -13.04 -17.26
CA PRO A 18 -23.04 -13.75 -16.50
C PRO A 18 -21.67 -13.84 -17.19
N GLU A 19 -21.60 -13.77 -18.51
CA GLU A 19 -20.36 -13.95 -19.28
C GLU A 19 -19.69 -12.63 -19.64
N VAL A 20 -20.47 -11.65 -20.12
CA VAL A 20 -19.94 -10.37 -20.62
C VAL A 20 -20.31 -9.17 -19.75
N ALA A 21 -20.85 -9.42 -18.55
CA ALA A 21 -21.32 -8.45 -17.56
C ALA A 21 -22.59 -7.68 -17.96
N TRP A 22 -22.61 -7.06 -19.15
CA TRP A 22 -23.74 -6.27 -19.63
C TRP A 22 -23.98 -6.45 -21.12
N ILE A 23 -25.25 -6.68 -21.49
CA ILE A 23 -25.72 -6.71 -22.87
C ILE A 23 -26.85 -5.69 -23.06
N ASP A 24 -26.98 -5.17 -24.28
CA ASP A 24 -28.06 -4.26 -24.64
C ASP A 24 -29.24 -4.97 -25.30
N GLY A 25 -30.41 -4.37 -25.15
CA GLY A 25 -31.64 -4.83 -25.77
C GLY A 25 -32.73 -3.78 -25.76
N GLN A 26 -33.85 -4.10 -26.41
CA GLN A 26 -35.04 -3.27 -26.48
C GLN A 26 -36.18 -3.88 -25.66
N VAL A 27 -36.86 -3.07 -24.85
CA VAL A 27 -38.01 -3.50 -24.06
C VAL A 27 -39.20 -3.76 -24.99
N LEU A 28 -39.66 -5.01 -25.08
CA LEU A 28 -40.83 -5.40 -25.87
C LEU A 28 -42.14 -5.29 -25.09
N LYS A 29 -42.14 -5.72 -23.82
CA LYS A 29 -43.32 -5.70 -22.95
C LYS A 29 -42.92 -5.47 -21.50
N ILE A 30 -43.81 -4.85 -20.73
CA ILE A 30 -43.66 -4.66 -19.29
C ILE A 30 -44.84 -5.35 -18.59
N ASN A 31 -44.55 -6.37 -17.80
CA ASN A 31 -45.52 -7.17 -17.06
C ASN A 31 -45.31 -6.94 -15.55
N GLY A 32 -45.97 -5.92 -15.01
CA GLY A 32 -45.86 -5.58 -13.59
C GLY A 32 -44.45 -5.11 -13.22
N LYS A 33 -43.66 -5.96 -12.55
CA LYS A 33 -42.29 -5.65 -12.11
C LYS A 33 -41.20 -6.13 -13.06
N ASP A 34 -41.57 -6.91 -14.07
CA ASP A 34 -40.63 -7.53 -15.00
C ASP A 34 -40.85 -6.99 -16.41
N ALA A 35 -39.79 -6.97 -17.20
CA ALA A 35 -39.80 -6.57 -18.59
C ALA A 35 -39.27 -7.70 -19.48
N GLU A 36 -39.98 -7.97 -20.57
CA GLU A 36 -39.52 -8.80 -21.69
C GLU A 36 -38.67 -7.93 -22.62
N ILE A 37 -37.43 -8.34 -22.86
CA ILE A 37 -36.41 -7.58 -23.57
C ILE A 37 -35.87 -8.44 -24.70
N GLU A 38 -35.80 -7.88 -25.90
CA GLU A 38 -35.11 -8.50 -27.03
C GLU A 38 -33.69 -7.96 -27.10
N THR A 39 -32.71 -8.82 -26.88
CA THR A 39 -31.30 -8.48 -26.91
C THR A 39 -30.81 -8.31 -28.34
N SER A 40 -29.68 -7.62 -28.50
CA SER A 40 -29.10 -7.35 -29.82
C SER A 40 -28.68 -8.60 -30.61
N ASP A 41 -28.55 -9.76 -29.95
CA ASP A 41 -28.33 -11.07 -30.57
C ASP A 41 -29.63 -11.83 -30.90
N GLY A 42 -30.80 -11.19 -30.74
CA GLY A 42 -32.12 -11.72 -31.07
C GLY A 42 -32.73 -12.66 -30.01
N LYS A 43 -32.10 -12.79 -28.84
CA LYS A 43 -32.66 -13.58 -27.72
C LYS A 43 -33.69 -12.77 -26.95
N LYS A 44 -34.64 -13.47 -26.34
CA LYS A 44 -35.63 -12.86 -25.44
C LYS A 44 -35.26 -13.17 -24.00
N VAL A 45 -35.10 -12.11 -23.21
CA VAL A 45 -34.74 -12.20 -21.79
C VAL A 45 -35.81 -11.50 -20.97
N VAL A 46 -36.16 -12.09 -19.82
CA VAL A 46 -37.05 -11.48 -18.83
C VAL A 46 -36.20 -10.99 -17.67
N ALA A 47 -36.23 -9.69 -17.40
CA ALA A 47 -35.48 -9.09 -16.30
C ALA A 47 -36.38 -8.19 -15.45
N ASN A 48 -36.06 -8.12 -14.16
CA ASN A 48 -36.78 -7.25 -13.24
C ASN A 48 -36.42 -5.77 -13.51
N LEU A 49 -37.41 -4.89 -13.55
CA LEU A 49 -37.22 -3.44 -13.80
C LEU A 49 -36.18 -2.78 -12.89
N SER A 50 -35.99 -3.29 -11.66
CA SER A 50 -34.98 -2.77 -10.73
C SER A 50 -33.52 -3.08 -11.10
N LYS A 51 -33.32 -4.03 -12.02
CA LYS A 51 -32.00 -4.49 -12.50
C LYS A 51 -31.70 -4.05 -13.94
N ILE A 52 -32.59 -3.27 -14.54
CA ILE A 52 -32.47 -2.78 -15.91
C ILE A 52 -32.03 -1.31 -15.86
N PHE A 53 -31.09 -0.94 -16.73
CA PHE A 53 -30.59 0.43 -16.82
C PHE A 53 -30.85 1.02 -18.21
N PRO A 54 -31.21 2.30 -18.35
CA PRO A 54 -31.44 2.91 -19.66
C PRO A 54 -30.15 2.96 -20.49
N LYS A 55 -30.25 2.73 -21.80
CA LYS A 55 -29.14 2.89 -22.74
C LYS A 55 -29.24 4.22 -23.44
N ASP A 56 -28.14 4.97 -23.45
CA ASP A 56 -28.03 6.21 -24.21
C ASP A 56 -27.78 5.88 -25.69
N MET A 57 -28.76 6.20 -26.54
CA MET A 57 -28.69 5.98 -27.99
C MET A 57 -27.99 7.12 -28.73
N GLU A 58 -27.77 8.25 -28.07
CA GLU A 58 -27.05 9.41 -28.62
C GLU A 58 -25.58 9.43 -28.20
N ALA A 59 -25.13 8.38 -27.50
CA ALA A 59 -23.74 8.25 -27.07
C ALA A 59 -22.78 8.27 -28.27
N LEU A 60 -21.76 9.12 -28.19
CA LEU A 60 -20.75 9.26 -29.23
C LEU A 60 -19.97 7.93 -29.41
N PRO A 61 -19.74 7.45 -30.65
CA PRO A 61 -19.02 6.21 -30.90
C PRO A 61 -17.61 6.16 -30.30
N GLY A 62 -16.94 7.32 -30.16
CA GLY A 62 -15.61 7.42 -29.55
C GLY A 62 -15.60 7.64 -28.03
N GLY A 63 -16.77 7.62 -27.39
CA GLY A 63 -16.96 7.95 -25.98
C GLY A 63 -16.69 9.43 -25.65
N VAL A 64 -16.98 9.81 -24.42
CA VAL A 64 -16.73 11.14 -23.85
C VAL A 64 -15.42 11.16 -23.06
N ASP A 65 -14.71 12.29 -23.14
CA ASP A 65 -13.46 12.52 -22.40
C ASP A 65 -13.69 12.64 -20.87
N ASP A 66 -14.84 13.17 -20.44
CA ASP A 66 -15.22 13.26 -19.03
C ASP A 66 -16.60 12.62 -18.82
N MET A 67 -16.62 11.56 -18.02
CA MET A 67 -17.84 10.78 -17.75
C MET A 67 -18.88 11.54 -16.93
N THR A 68 -18.56 12.70 -16.37
CA THR A 68 -19.58 13.61 -15.80
C THR A 68 -20.55 14.16 -16.84
N LYS A 69 -20.23 14.03 -18.14
CA LYS A 69 -21.07 14.41 -19.28
C LYS A 69 -21.99 13.28 -19.77
N LEU A 70 -21.91 12.07 -19.20
CA LEU A 70 -22.80 10.97 -19.57
C LEU A 70 -24.24 11.29 -19.14
N SER A 71 -25.21 10.98 -20.01
CA SER A 71 -26.64 11.09 -19.72
C SER A 71 -27.04 10.21 -18.53
N TYR A 72 -26.46 9.01 -18.46
CA TYR A 72 -26.68 8.06 -17.39
C TYR A 72 -25.37 7.58 -16.76
N LEU A 73 -25.12 7.96 -15.50
CA LEU A 73 -23.94 7.56 -14.74
C LEU A 73 -24.22 6.29 -13.92
N HIS A 74 -24.51 5.19 -14.60
CA HIS A 74 -24.60 3.85 -14.02
C HIS A 74 -23.47 2.95 -14.56
N GLU A 75 -23.30 1.78 -13.96
CA GLU A 75 -22.22 0.84 -14.27
C GLU A 75 -22.11 0.48 -15.77
N PRO A 76 -23.18 0.08 -16.48
CA PRO A 76 -23.05 -0.25 -17.90
C PRO A 76 -22.63 0.93 -18.79
N GLY A 77 -23.10 2.15 -18.51
CA GLY A 77 -22.73 3.35 -19.29
C GLY A 77 -21.27 3.75 -19.08
N VAL A 78 -20.77 3.59 -17.84
CA VAL A 78 -19.35 3.78 -17.52
C VAL A 78 -18.49 2.76 -18.27
N LEU A 79 -18.85 1.47 -18.20
CA LEU A 79 -18.10 0.41 -18.86
C LEU A 79 -18.10 0.56 -20.39
N GLN A 80 -19.26 0.89 -20.99
CA GLN A 80 -19.37 1.14 -22.42
C GLN A 80 -18.48 2.30 -22.86
N ASN A 81 -18.49 3.42 -22.14
CA ASN A 81 -17.66 4.58 -22.47
C ASN A 81 -16.16 4.23 -22.39
N LEU A 82 -15.74 3.54 -21.33
CA LEU A 82 -14.35 3.10 -21.17
C LEU A 82 -13.93 2.13 -22.28
N LYS A 83 -14.79 1.18 -22.64
CA LYS A 83 -14.56 0.23 -23.75
C LYS A 83 -14.38 0.95 -25.09
N ALA A 84 -15.32 1.82 -25.47
CA ALA A 84 -15.27 2.55 -26.74
C ALA A 84 -13.99 3.40 -26.87
N ARG A 85 -13.56 4.03 -25.78
CA ARG A 85 -12.31 4.80 -25.74
C ARG A 85 -11.07 3.90 -25.83
N TYR A 86 -11.08 2.79 -25.10
CA TYR A 86 -9.97 1.84 -25.07
C TYR A 86 -9.73 1.21 -26.45
N GLU A 87 -10.79 0.87 -27.19
CA GLU A 87 -10.72 0.35 -28.57
C GLU A 87 -10.06 1.34 -29.54
N LEU A 88 -10.13 2.65 -29.26
CA LEU A 88 -9.45 3.72 -29.99
C LEU A 88 -8.06 4.06 -29.42
N ASN A 89 -7.50 3.22 -28.55
CA ASN A 89 -6.25 3.45 -27.81
C ASN A 89 -6.26 4.70 -26.91
N LYS A 90 -7.44 5.22 -26.55
CA LYS A 90 -7.60 6.32 -25.59
C LYS A 90 -7.72 5.76 -24.17
N ILE A 91 -6.58 5.49 -23.57
CA ILE A 91 -6.50 4.81 -22.25
C ILE A 91 -6.88 5.66 -21.05
N TYR A 92 -6.98 6.98 -21.22
CA TYR A 92 -7.23 7.95 -20.16
C TYR A 92 -8.64 8.52 -20.29
N THR A 93 -9.37 8.59 -19.17
CA THR A 93 -10.73 9.14 -19.12
C THR A 93 -10.94 9.90 -17.80
N TYR A 94 -11.54 11.09 -17.84
CA TYR A 94 -11.89 11.82 -16.64
C TYR A 94 -13.20 11.34 -16.02
N THR A 95 -13.28 11.48 -14.71
CA THR A 95 -14.53 11.53 -13.96
C THR A 95 -14.42 12.66 -12.95
N GLY A 96 -14.75 13.87 -13.43
CA GLY A 96 -14.47 15.12 -12.72
C GLY A 96 -12.98 15.30 -12.44
N ASN A 97 -12.59 15.33 -11.15
CA ASN A 97 -11.19 15.52 -10.75
C ASN A 97 -10.37 14.22 -10.67
N VAL A 98 -10.98 13.07 -10.98
CA VAL A 98 -10.32 11.77 -10.98
C VAL A 98 -9.98 11.38 -12.41
N LEU A 99 -8.78 10.85 -12.61
CA LEU A 99 -8.36 10.28 -13.88
C LEU A 99 -8.39 8.75 -13.80
N ILE A 100 -9.13 8.13 -14.69
CA ILE A 100 -9.11 6.69 -14.92
C ILE A 100 -8.07 6.39 -16.00
N ALA A 101 -7.18 5.45 -15.70
CA ALA A 101 -6.16 4.95 -16.61
C ALA A 101 -6.35 3.44 -16.77
N ILE A 102 -6.53 2.97 -18.00
CA ILE A 102 -6.66 1.54 -18.32
C ILE A 102 -5.35 1.10 -18.94
N ASN A 103 -4.74 0.03 -18.41
CA ASN A 103 -3.46 -0.47 -18.93
C ASN A 103 -3.64 -0.98 -20.38
N PRO A 104 -2.95 -0.41 -21.38
CA PRO A 104 -3.06 -0.85 -22.77
C PRO A 104 -2.40 -2.20 -23.07
N PHE A 105 -1.54 -2.71 -22.18
CA PHE A 105 -0.66 -3.86 -22.44
C PHE A 105 0.21 -3.73 -23.70
N GLN A 106 0.38 -2.51 -24.22
CA GLN A 106 1.22 -2.18 -25.35
C GLN A 106 1.84 -0.79 -25.16
N LYS A 107 2.93 -0.52 -25.88
CA LYS A 107 3.59 0.79 -25.83
C LYS A 107 2.84 1.78 -26.70
N LEU A 108 2.50 2.93 -26.12
CA LEU A 108 1.91 4.08 -26.83
C LEU A 108 2.87 5.29 -26.74
N PRO A 109 4.01 5.29 -27.46
CA PRO A 109 5.05 6.32 -27.28
C PRO A 109 4.60 7.73 -27.70
N HIS A 110 3.65 7.81 -28.64
CA HIS A 110 3.17 9.08 -29.20
C HIS A 110 2.44 9.98 -28.17
N ILE A 111 1.97 9.42 -27.05
CA ILE A 111 1.28 10.19 -26.00
C ILE A 111 2.19 10.63 -24.84
N TYR A 112 3.49 10.30 -24.85
CA TYR A 112 4.41 10.63 -23.74
C TYR A 112 5.64 11.44 -24.15
N GLY A 113 5.74 11.81 -25.43
CA GLY A 113 6.88 12.56 -25.96
C GLY A 113 6.99 13.99 -25.40
N ALA A 114 8.16 14.62 -25.62
CA ALA A 114 8.42 16.00 -25.21
C ALA A 114 7.42 17.01 -25.80
N GLN A 115 6.96 16.77 -27.04
CA GLN A 115 5.91 17.57 -27.67
C GLN A 115 4.60 17.51 -26.87
N MET A 116 4.23 16.33 -26.37
CA MET A 116 3.03 16.16 -25.54
C MET A 116 3.18 16.87 -24.19
N MET A 117 4.34 16.75 -23.55
CA MET A 117 4.62 17.50 -22.32
C MET A 117 4.50 19.02 -22.54
N GLN A 118 5.01 19.53 -23.66
CA GLN A 118 4.88 20.95 -23.99
C GLN A 118 3.43 21.37 -24.21
N GLN A 119 2.60 20.54 -24.86
CA GLN A 119 1.17 20.82 -25.05
C GLN A 119 0.41 20.93 -23.73
N TYR A 120 0.69 20.07 -22.76
CA TYR A 120 0.00 20.10 -21.46
C TYR A 120 0.56 21.15 -20.48
N LYS A 121 1.67 21.83 -20.82
CA LYS A 121 2.28 22.83 -19.95
C LYS A 121 1.36 24.05 -19.81
N GLY A 122 0.92 24.32 -18.58
CA GLY A 122 0.13 25.50 -18.26
C GLY A 122 -1.35 25.44 -18.64
N VAL A 123 -1.81 24.34 -19.25
CA VAL A 123 -3.18 24.20 -19.76
C VAL A 123 -4.18 23.79 -18.67
N PRO A 124 -5.31 24.52 -18.47
CA PRO A 124 -6.38 24.14 -17.55
C PRO A 124 -6.94 22.72 -17.76
N LEU A 125 -7.43 22.11 -16.67
CA LEU A 125 -8.03 20.77 -16.73
C LEU A 125 -9.29 20.80 -17.61
N GLY A 126 -9.38 19.88 -18.57
CA GLY A 126 -10.55 19.73 -19.44
C GLY A 126 -10.49 20.51 -20.76
N GLU A 127 -9.49 21.38 -20.98
CA GLU A 127 -9.27 22.02 -22.29
C GLU A 127 -8.64 21.05 -23.31
N LEU A 128 -7.76 20.16 -22.84
CA LEU A 128 -7.20 19.07 -23.62
C LEU A 128 -7.81 17.73 -23.21
N SER A 129 -7.62 16.73 -24.07
CA SER A 129 -8.06 15.36 -23.80
C SER A 129 -7.47 14.80 -22.49
N PRO A 130 -8.09 13.79 -21.88
CA PRO A 130 -7.64 13.24 -20.62
C PRO A 130 -6.23 12.69 -20.69
N HIS A 131 -5.40 13.13 -19.74
CA HIS A 131 -4.01 12.68 -19.67
C HIS A 131 -3.45 12.79 -18.25
N VAL A 132 -2.46 11.96 -17.94
CA VAL A 132 -1.73 11.99 -16.67
C VAL A 132 -1.03 13.33 -16.43
N PHE A 133 -0.51 13.94 -17.50
CA PHE A 133 0.15 15.26 -17.45
C PHE A 133 -0.78 16.38 -17.02
N ALA A 134 -2.06 16.33 -17.42
CA ALA A 134 -3.02 17.34 -16.95
C ALA A 134 -3.21 17.30 -15.43
N ILE A 135 -3.25 16.10 -14.82
CA ILE A 135 -3.38 15.96 -13.37
C ILE A 135 -2.14 16.50 -12.65
N ALA A 136 -0.94 16.17 -13.15
CA ALA A 136 0.30 16.73 -12.61
C ALA A 136 0.39 18.25 -12.80
N GLY A 137 -0.05 18.78 -13.94
CA GLY A 137 -0.08 20.22 -14.21
C GLY A 137 -1.06 20.99 -13.32
N VAL A 138 -2.19 20.39 -12.95
CA VAL A 138 -3.10 20.94 -11.93
C VAL A 138 -2.42 20.98 -10.56
N ALA A 139 -1.80 19.88 -10.13
CA ALA A 139 -1.10 19.82 -8.84
C ALA A 139 0.07 20.83 -8.77
N TYR A 140 0.83 20.95 -9.86
CA TYR A 140 1.95 21.89 -9.95
C TYR A 140 1.50 23.34 -9.91
N ARG A 141 0.50 23.73 -10.71
CA ARG A 141 -0.04 25.11 -10.66
C ARG A 141 -0.67 25.44 -9.32
N ALA A 142 -1.41 24.50 -8.71
CA ALA A 142 -1.96 24.72 -7.38
C ALA A 142 -0.85 24.95 -6.35
N MET A 143 0.25 24.20 -6.43
CA MET A 143 1.40 24.41 -5.56
C MET A 143 2.07 25.77 -5.77
N VAL A 144 2.34 26.15 -7.03
CA VAL A 144 2.99 27.43 -7.35
C VAL A 144 2.11 28.63 -6.99
N ASN A 145 0.81 28.57 -7.29
CA ASN A 145 -0.09 29.70 -7.09
C ASN A 145 -0.56 29.84 -5.64
N GLU A 146 -0.78 28.73 -4.93
CA GLU A 146 -1.30 28.75 -3.55
C GLU A 146 -0.21 28.62 -2.49
N GLY A 147 1.04 28.28 -2.88
CA GLY A 147 2.14 28.02 -1.96
C GLY A 147 1.91 26.80 -1.06
N LYS A 148 1.10 25.83 -1.50
CA LYS A 148 0.70 24.65 -0.72
C LYS A 148 1.16 23.36 -1.36
N SER A 149 1.62 22.44 -0.54
CA SER A 149 1.96 21.08 -0.98
C SER A 149 0.73 20.33 -1.47
N ASN A 150 0.92 19.52 -2.51
CA ASN A 150 -0.12 18.70 -3.12
C ASN A 150 0.29 17.23 -3.12
N SER A 151 -0.68 16.35 -3.36
CA SER A 151 -0.42 14.92 -3.50
C SER A 151 -1.25 14.31 -4.62
N ILE A 152 -0.64 13.41 -5.39
CA ILE A 152 -1.28 12.62 -6.44
C ILE A 152 -1.28 11.17 -5.95
N LEU A 153 -2.46 10.61 -5.78
CA LEU A 153 -2.65 9.22 -5.36
C LEU A 153 -2.86 8.33 -6.59
N VAL A 154 -1.93 7.42 -6.85
CA VAL A 154 -2.05 6.42 -7.92
C VAL A 154 -2.49 5.11 -7.30
N SER A 155 -3.58 4.54 -7.81
CA SER A 155 -4.17 3.36 -7.18
C SER A 155 -4.83 2.44 -8.20
N GLY A 156 -4.75 1.14 -7.94
CA GLY A 156 -5.25 0.10 -8.83
C GLY A 156 -4.77 -1.27 -8.37
N GLU A 157 -5.33 -2.33 -8.95
CA GLU A 157 -4.91 -3.71 -8.70
C GLU A 157 -3.46 -3.97 -9.14
N SER A 158 -2.93 -5.13 -8.78
CA SER A 158 -1.61 -5.56 -9.28
C SER A 158 -1.63 -5.59 -10.81
N GLY A 159 -0.59 -5.09 -11.47
CA GLY A 159 -0.53 -5.04 -12.94
C GLY A 159 -1.36 -3.92 -13.61
N ALA A 160 -2.11 -3.10 -12.87
CA ALA A 160 -2.95 -2.05 -13.44
C ALA A 160 -2.18 -0.84 -14.04
N GLY A 161 -0.85 -0.81 -14.00
CA GLY A 161 -0.04 0.29 -14.54
C GLY A 161 0.27 1.44 -13.57
N LYS A 162 0.16 1.21 -12.25
CA LYS A 162 0.47 2.21 -11.21
C LYS A 162 1.89 2.78 -11.33
N THR A 163 2.88 1.89 -11.35
CA THR A 163 4.30 2.26 -11.39
C THR A 163 4.66 3.03 -12.66
N GLU A 164 4.13 2.64 -13.82
CA GLU A 164 4.32 3.36 -15.09
C GLU A 164 3.67 4.75 -15.05
N THR A 165 2.47 4.86 -14.48
CA THR A 165 1.81 6.15 -14.28
C THR A 165 2.62 7.06 -13.35
N THR A 166 3.18 6.51 -12.27
CA THR A 166 4.05 7.23 -11.32
C THR A 166 5.32 7.76 -12.01
N LYS A 167 5.95 6.96 -12.88
CA LYS A 167 7.10 7.41 -13.69
C LYS A 167 6.75 8.62 -14.55
N LEU A 168 5.65 8.52 -15.31
CA LEU A 168 5.17 9.61 -16.17
C LEU A 168 4.84 10.89 -15.39
N LEU A 169 4.26 10.76 -14.19
CA LEU A 169 4.02 11.90 -13.30
C LEU A 169 5.34 12.57 -12.89
N MET A 170 6.33 11.79 -12.45
CA MET A 170 7.64 12.31 -12.04
C MET A 170 8.36 12.97 -13.22
N GLN A 171 8.34 12.35 -14.40
CA GLN A 171 8.93 12.88 -15.62
C GLN A 171 8.34 14.25 -15.98
N PHE A 172 7.01 14.37 -15.93
CA PHE A 172 6.34 15.63 -16.26
C PHE A 172 6.55 16.71 -15.19
N LEU A 173 6.55 16.35 -13.90
CA LEU A 173 6.88 17.28 -12.83
C LEU A 173 8.33 17.77 -12.93
N ALA A 174 9.25 16.90 -13.34
CA ALA A 174 10.64 17.27 -13.64
C ALA A 174 10.75 18.21 -14.84
N PHE A 175 9.94 17.98 -15.88
CA PHE A 175 9.84 18.89 -17.01
C PHE A 175 9.31 20.27 -16.62
N LEU A 176 8.29 20.34 -15.75
CA LEU A 176 7.69 21.60 -15.29
C LEU A 176 8.61 22.38 -14.35
N GLY A 177 9.18 21.70 -13.34
CA GLY A 177 10.04 22.34 -12.34
C GLY A 177 11.46 22.63 -12.84
N GLY A 178 11.83 22.19 -14.04
CA GLY A 178 13.20 22.36 -14.53
C GLY A 178 14.23 21.59 -13.70
N ARG A 179 15.46 21.49 -14.24
CA ARG A 179 16.53 20.70 -13.64
C ARG A 179 17.19 21.45 -12.47
N ALA A 180 17.19 20.84 -11.28
CA ALA A 180 18.42 20.79 -10.49
C ALA A 180 19.27 19.67 -11.11
N VAL A 181 20.31 20.01 -11.88
CA VAL A 181 21.28 19.00 -12.33
C VAL A 181 22.20 18.73 -11.16
N THR A 182 21.96 17.68 -10.41
CA THR A 182 22.97 17.05 -9.55
C THR A 182 23.54 15.87 -10.34
N ASP A 183 24.84 15.93 -10.67
CA ASP A 183 25.61 14.84 -11.29
C ASP A 183 25.08 14.24 -12.61
N GLY A 184 24.37 15.03 -13.42
CA GLY A 184 23.92 14.62 -14.75
C GLY A 184 22.74 13.62 -14.78
N ARG A 185 22.25 13.15 -13.62
CA ARG A 185 21.07 12.28 -13.50
C ARG A 185 19.83 13.10 -13.15
N THR A 186 18.66 12.66 -13.63
CA THR A 186 17.38 13.29 -13.25
C THR A 186 16.89 12.73 -11.90
N VAL A 187 16.09 13.52 -11.18
CA VAL A 187 15.42 13.06 -9.95
C VAL A 187 14.61 11.78 -10.19
N GLU A 188 13.89 11.70 -11.31
CA GLU A 188 13.17 10.49 -11.71
C GLU A 188 14.11 9.28 -11.80
N GLN A 189 15.23 9.44 -12.51
CA GLN A 189 16.22 8.38 -12.70
C GLN A 189 16.80 7.94 -11.35
N GLN A 190 17.16 8.86 -10.45
CA GLN A 190 17.68 8.52 -9.13
C GLN A 190 16.64 7.77 -8.27
N VAL A 191 15.37 8.18 -8.32
CA VAL A 191 14.27 7.47 -7.64
C VAL A 191 14.10 6.06 -8.21
N LEU A 192 14.17 5.88 -9.53
CA LEU A 192 14.07 4.57 -10.19
C LEU A 192 15.28 3.67 -9.92
N GLU A 193 16.49 4.23 -9.92
CA GLU A 193 17.74 3.53 -9.59
C GLU A 193 17.76 3.03 -8.13
N SER A 194 16.96 3.65 -7.25
CA SER A 194 16.81 3.21 -5.86
C SER A 194 15.85 2.03 -5.66
N ASN A 195 14.97 1.76 -6.63
CA ASN A 195 13.95 0.71 -6.49
C ASN A 195 14.54 -0.67 -6.24
N PRO A 196 15.56 -1.16 -6.96
CA PRO A 196 16.11 -2.49 -6.71
C PRO A 196 16.57 -2.69 -5.26
N VAL A 197 17.12 -1.65 -4.63
CA VAL A 197 17.52 -1.69 -3.21
C VAL A 197 16.29 -1.77 -2.30
N LEU A 198 15.27 -0.94 -2.55
CA LEU A 198 14.04 -0.97 -1.76
C LEU A 198 13.25 -2.27 -1.95
N GLU A 199 13.26 -2.86 -3.15
CA GLU A 199 12.59 -4.12 -3.44
C GLU A 199 13.32 -5.29 -2.76
N ALA A 200 14.66 -5.33 -2.82
CA ALA A 200 15.42 -6.36 -2.14
C ALA A 200 15.16 -6.40 -0.62
N PHE A 201 15.02 -5.24 0.03
CA PHE A 201 14.88 -5.12 1.49
C PHE A 201 13.44 -4.86 1.97
N GLY A 202 12.51 -4.65 1.06
CA GLY A 202 11.14 -4.24 1.38
C GLY A 202 10.07 -5.09 0.70
N ASN A 203 10.45 -5.96 -0.24
CA ASN A 203 9.52 -6.86 -0.91
C ASN A 203 9.75 -8.32 -0.52
N ALA A 204 8.67 -9.08 -0.66
CA ALA A 204 8.66 -10.51 -0.44
C ALA A 204 7.63 -11.17 -1.36
N LYS A 205 7.79 -12.49 -1.56
CA LYS A 205 6.77 -13.30 -2.21
C LYS A 205 5.57 -13.49 -1.28
N THR A 206 4.36 -13.20 -1.75
CA THR A 206 3.09 -13.56 -1.11
C THR A 206 2.33 -14.57 -1.96
N VAL A 207 1.16 -15.01 -1.50
CA VAL A 207 0.27 -15.91 -2.26
C VAL A 207 -0.14 -15.33 -3.62
N ARG A 208 -0.23 -13.99 -3.74
CA ARG A 208 -0.78 -13.31 -4.93
C ARG A 208 0.28 -12.68 -5.83
N ASN A 209 1.47 -12.40 -5.30
CA ASN A 209 2.49 -11.65 -6.00
C ASN A 209 3.89 -12.07 -5.52
N ASN A 210 4.76 -12.42 -6.47
CA ASN A 210 6.12 -12.86 -6.19
C ASN A 210 7.05 -11.72 -5.72
N ASN A 211 6.71 -10.46 -6.00
CA ASN A 211 7.46 -9.27 -5.62
C ASN A 211 6.52 -8.25 -4.95
N SER A 212 5.82 -8.67 -3.89
CA SER A 212 4.88 -7.84 -3.15
C SER A 212 5.63 -6.98 -2.13
N SER A 213 5.52 -5.67 -2.22
CA SER A 213 6.13 -4.82 -1.21
C SER A 213 5.35 -4.81 0.08
N ARG A 214 6.10 -4.86 1.17
CA ARG A 214 5.58 -4.98 2.53
C ARG A 214 5.81 -3.69 3.32
N PHE A 215 5.88 -2.56 2.62
CA PHE A 215 5.96 -1.20 3.13
C PHE A 215 5.25 -0.26 2.14
N GLY A 216 4.64 0.82 2.61
CA GLY A 216 4.10 1.88 1.75
C GLY A 216 5.20 2.85 1.30
N LYS A 217 5.17 3.30 0.05
CA LYS A 217 6.14 4.23 -0.54
C LYS A 217 5.47 5.53 -0.97
N PHE A 218 6.01 6.65 -0.51
CA PHE A 218 5.58 7.99 -0.91
C PHE A 218 6.78 8.76 -1.44
N VAL A 219 6.71 9.18 -2.70
CA VAL A 219 7.80 9.93 -3.34
C VAL A 219 7.43 11.41 -3.31
N GLU A 220 8.23 12.21 -2.63
CA GLU A 220 8.12 13.66 -2.56
C GLU A 220 9.02 14.28 -3.61
N ILE A 221 8.45 15.03 -4.56
CA ILE A 221 9.21 15.96 -5.40
C ILE A 221 9.16 17.31 -4.71
N GLN A 222 10.33 17.88 -4.41
CA GLN A 222 10.49 19.08 -3.61
C GLN A 222 10.82 20.27 -4.50
N PHE A 223 10.19 21.41 -4.21
CA PHE A 223 10.30 22.62 -5.02
C PHE A 223 10.75 23.82 -4.18
N ASP A 224 11.52 24.71 -4.81
CA ASP A 224 11.86 26.02 -4.27
C ASP A 224 10.70 27.02 -4.45
N LYS A 225 10.86 28.23 -3.93
CA LYS A 225 9.83 29.30 -4.02
C LYS A 225 9.54 29.76 -5.46
N SER A 226 10.44 29.50 -6.40
CA SER A 226 10.25 29.83 -7.82
C SER A 226 9.55 28.70 -8.58
N GLY A 227 9.18 27.61 -7.91
CA GLY A 227 8.58 26.42 -8.52
C GLY A 227 9.60 25.52 -9.21
N ARG A 228 10.91 25.73 -8.98
CA ARG A 228 11.94 24.84 -9.51
C ARG A 228 12.18 23.65 -8.61
N ILE A 229 12.60 22.52 -9.16
CA ILE A 229 12.96 21.37 -8.31
C ILE A 229 14.16 21.73 -7.45
N SER A 230 14.01 21.55 -6.14
CA SER A 230 15.09 21.71 -5.17
C SER A 230 15.63 20.37 -4.66
N GLY A 231 14.84 19.30 -4.76
CA GLY A 231 15.25 17.96 -4.35
C GLY A 231 14.13 16.94 -4.49
N ALA A 232 14.36 15.73 -3.98
CA ALA A 232 13.31 14.74 -3.79
C ALA A 232 13.62 13.81 -2.62
N ALA A 233 12.57 13.17 -2.10
CA ALA A 233 12.69 12.21 -1.02
C ALA A 233 11.69 11.07 -1.15
N ILE A 234 12.07 9.91 -0.64
CA ILE A 234 11.22 8.74 -0.46
C ILE A 234 10.90 8.65 1.02
N ARG A 235 9.61 8.65 1.35
CA ARG A 235 9.10 8.31 2.68
C ARG A 235 8.51 6.93 2.64
N THR A 236 8.92 6.11 3.59
CA THR A 236 8.40 4.75 3.76
C THR A 236 7.52 4.67 4.99
N TYR A 237 6.46 3.89 4.92
CA TYR A 237 5.54 3.70 6.03
C TYR A 237 5.24 2.22 6.23
N LEU A 238 5.03 1.81 7.48
CA LEU A 238 4.42 0.52 7.81
C LEU A 238 5.16 -0.70 7.23
N LEU A 239 6.49 -0.71 7.34
CA LEU A 239 7.26 -1.92 7.09
C LEU A 239 6.68 -3.07 7.93
N GLU A 240 6.36 -4.20 7.30
CA GLU A 240 5.82 -5.39 7.94
C GLU A 240 6.92 -6.09 8.75
N ARG A 241 7.25 -5.53 9.93
CA ARG A 241 8.32 -6.03 10.79
C ARG A 241 8.11 -7.48 11.20
N SER A 242 6.86 -7.90 11.41
CA SER A 242 6.55 -9.28 11.81
C SER A 242 7.07 -10.32 10.82
N ARG A 243 7.13 -9.99 9.51
CA ARG A 243 7.60 -10.90 8.46
C ARG A 243 9.02 -11.39 8.67
N VAL A 244 9.86 -10.58 9.31
CA VAL A 244 11.26 -10.94 9.60
C VAL A 244 11.33 -12.24 10.40
N CYS A 245 10.45 -12.42 11.38
CA CYS A 245 10.48 -13.56 12.29
C CYS A 245 9.40 -14.61 11.99
N GLN A 246 8.37 -14.24 11.25
CA GLN A 246 7.19 -15.08 11.01
C GLN A 246 6.78 -15.03 9.54
N VAL A 247 6.79 -16.18 8.88
CA VAL A 247 6.41 -16.32 7.46
C VAL A 247 5.30 -17.37 7.34
N ASN A 248 4.25 -17.05 6.58
CA ASN A 248 3.17 -17.99 6.29
C ASN A 248 3.54 -18.85 5.08
N ASP A 249 3.15 -20.11 5.04
CA ASP A 249 3.27 -20.92 3.84
C ASP A 249 2.11 -20.63 2.86
N PRO A 250 2.33 -20.47 1.54
CA PRO A 250 3.58 -20.60 0.77
C PRO A 250 4.28 -19.27 0.42
N GLU A 251 4.43 -18.35 1.38
CA GLU A 251 5.10 -17.05 1.22
C GLU A 251 6.61 -17.12 1.50
N ARG A 252 7.35 -16.07 1.15
CA ARG A 252 8.77 -15.89 1.54
C ARG A 252 8.92 -14.78 2.58
N ASN A 253 10.08 -14.79 3.24
CA ASN A 253 10.62 -13.61 3.91
C ASN A 253 11.08 -12.55 2.87
N TYR A 254 11.63 -11.43 3.33
CA TYR A 254 12.19 -10.40 2.43
C TYR A 254 13.28 -10.98 1.51
N HIS A 255 13.33 -10.50 0.26
CA HIS A 255 14.23 -11.06 -0.75
C HIS A 255 15.69 -11.07 -0.31
N CYS A 256 16.17 -10.00 0.34
CA CYS A 256 17.56 -9.83 0.77
C CYS A 256 18.14 -11.02 1.53
N PHE A 257 17.32 -11.76 2.30
CA PHE A 257 17.79 -12.95 3.01
C PHE A 257 18.16 -14.09 2.07
N TYR A 258 17.33 -14.33 1.05
CA TYR A 258 17.56 -15.36 0.04
C TYR A 258 18.68 -14.96 -0.92
N LEU A 259 18.72 -13.68 -1.31
CA LEU A 259 19.82 -13.11 -2.10
C LEU A 259 21.16 -13.37 -1.39
N LEU A 260 21.22 -13.15 -0.08
CA LEU A 260 22.45 -13.35 0.70
C LEU A 260 22.83 -14.83 0.85
N CYS A 261 21.85 -15.73 1.00
CA CYS A 261 22.08 -17.18 0.96
C CYS A 261 22.53 -17.69 -0.42
N ALA A 262 22.30 -16.93 -1.49
CA ALA A 262 22.70 -17.24 -2.86
C ALA A 262 23.89 -16.38 -3.35
N ALA A 263 24.54 -15.64 -2.44
CA ALA A 263 25.69 -14.80 -2.75
C ALA A 263 26.91 -15.64 -3.18
N PRO A 264 27.98 -15.03 -3.72
CA PRO A 264 29.23 -15.75 -4.00
C PRO A 264 29.74 -16.51 -2.77
N GLN A 265 30.39 -17.65 -3.00
CA GLN A 265 30.83 -18.57 -1.94
C GLN A 265 31.69 -17.89 -0.86
N GLU A 266 32.54 -16.93 -1.26
CA GLU A 266 33.34 -16.12 -0.35
C GLU A 266 32.48 -15.34 0.66
N GLU A 267 31.38 -14.74 0.22
CA GLU A 267 30.46 -14.00 1.10
C GLU A 267 29.64 -14.97 1.98
N ILE A 268 29.23 -16.12 1.45
CA ILE A 268 28.54 -17.16 2.22
C ILE A 268 29.42 -17.65 3.38
N GLU A 269 30.69 -17.97 3.10
CA GLU A 269 31.65 -18.44 4.11
C GLU A 269 31.97 -17.34 5.13
N LYS A 270 32.21 -16.12 4.65
CA LYS A 270 32.48 -14.93 5.48
C LYS A 270 31.40 -14.68 6.52
N TYR A 271 30.12 -14.84 6.14
CA TYR A 271 29.00 -14.64 7.05
C TYR A 271 28.51 -15.93 7.72
N LYS A 272 29.22 -17.06 7.53
CA LYS A 272 28.86 -18.39 8.06
C LYS A 272 27.43 -18.81 7.69
N LEU A 273 27.04 -18.48 6.45
CA LEU A 273 25.73 -18.79 5.91
C LEU A 273 25.72 -20.15 5.19
N GLY A 274 24.53 -20.57 4.79
CA GLY A 274 24.31 -21.81 4.06
C GLY A 274 22.92 -21.83 3.43
N ASN A 275 22.41 -23.04 3.16
CA ASN A 275 21.11 -23.20 2.54
C ASN A 275 20.00 -22.50 3.37
N PRO A 276 19.05 -21.77 2.75
CA PRO A 276 17.94 -21.11 3.44
C PRO A 276 17.17 -22.03 4.42
N LYS A 277 17.06 -23.33 4.13
CA LYS A 277 16.41 -24.34 4.98
C LYS A 277 17.01 -24.45 6.38
N LEU A 278 18.28 -24.06 6.54
CA LEU A 278 19.00 -24.12 7.82
C LEU A 278 18.61 -22.97 8.75
N PHE A 279 17.92 -21.94 8.27
CA PHE A 279 17.59 -20.76 9.06
C PHE A 279 16.10 -20.74 9.43
N HIS A 280 15.81 -20.63 10.73
CA HIS A 280 14.47 -20.62 11.29
C HIS A 280 13.57 -19.54 10.69
N TYR A 281 14.13 -18.36 10.37
CA TYR A 281 13.37 -17.27 9.74
C TYR A 281 13.07 -17.47 8.25
N LEU A 282 13.65 -18.50 7.61
CA LEU A 282 13.45 -18.81 6.19
C LEU A 282 12.80 -20.18 5.96
N ASN A 283 12.79 -21.08 6.95
CA ASN A 283 12.31 -22.46 6.82
C ASN A 283 10.88 -22.71 7.36
N GLN A 284 10.16 -21.66 7.72
CA GLN A 284 8.75 -21.72 8.14
C GLN A 284 7.78 -21.94 6.96
N SER A 285 8.23 -21.65 5.74
CA SER A 285 7.53 -21.98 4.49
C SER A 285 8.34 -22.97 3.67
N GLN A 286 7.66 -23.75 2.82
CA GLN A 286 8.28 -24.61 1.82
C GLN A 286 8.71 -23.87 0.54
N CYS A 287 8.50 -22.55 0.46
CA CYS A 287 8.93 -21.75 -0.67
C CYS A 287 10.30 -21.10 -0.43
N TYR A 288 11.31 -21.63 -1.13
CA TYR A 288 12.68 -21.10 -1.09
C TYR A 288 13.07 -20.42 -2.40
N GLU A 289 12.62 -20.95 -3.53
CA GLU A 289 12.93 -20.49 -4.88
C GLU A 289 11.70 -19.89 -5.56
N LEU A 290 11.94 -19.06 -6.58
CA LEU A 290 10.92 -18.47 -7.45
C LEU A 290 11.22 -18.90 -8.88
N ALA A 291 10.21 -19.36 -9.63
CA ALA A 291 10.39 -20.00 -10.93
C ALA A 291 11.18 -19.16 -11.96
N ASP A 292 11.02 -17.84 -11.92
CA ASP A 292 11.62 -16.91 -12.90
C ASP A 292 12.68 -15.97 -12.30
N VAL A 293 13.14 -16.22 -11.07
CA VAL A 293 14.10 -15.34 -10.38
C VAL A 293 15.31 -16.13 -9.92
N ASN A 294 16.49 -15.69 -10.37
CA ASN A 294 17.75 -16.20 -9.89
C ASN A 294 18.28 -15.30 -8.76
N ASP A 295 18.13 -15.75 -7.50
CA ASP A 295 18.52 -14.97 -6.31
C ASP A 295 20.03 -14.60 -6.32
N ALA A 296 20.91 -15.39 -6.95
CA ALA A 296 22.34 -15.05 -7.06
C ALA A 296 22.60 -13.89 -8.05
N HIS A 297 21.88 -13.87 -9.17
CA HIS A 297 21.95 -12.77 -10.12
C HIS A 297 21.36 -11.48 -9.53
N GLU A 298 20.23 -11.60 -8.82
CA GLU A 298 19.58 -10.48 -8.13
C GLU A 298 20.42 -9.94 -6.98
N TYR A 299 21.21 -10.77 -6.30
CA TYR A 299 22.21 -10.30 -5.32
C TYR A 299 23.23 -9.36 -5.96
N LEU A 300 23.80 -9.76 -7.11
CA LEU A 300 24.78 -8.93 -7.83
C LEU A 300 24.13 -7.65 -8.37
N ALA A 301 22.89 -7.73 -8.87
CA ALA A 301 22.12 -6.58 -9.32
C ALA A 301 21.86 -5.59 -8.17
N THR A 302 21.49 -6.09 -7.00
CA THR A 302 21.28 -5.31 -5.78
C THR A 302 22.57 -4.62 -5.35
N CYS A 303 23.71 -5.30 -5.38
CA CYS A 303 25.02 -4.71 -5.05
C CYS A 303 25.42 -3.59 -6.03
N ARG A 304 25.12 -3.75 -7.32
CA ARG A 304 25.33 -2.69 -8.32
C ARG A 304 24.42 -1.50 -8.06
N ALA A 305 23.14 -1.74 -7.80
CA ALA A 305 22.17 -0.69 -7.48
C ALA A 305 22.57 0.10 -6.22
N MET A 306 23.02 -0.59 -5.17
CA MET A 306 23.59 0.04 -3.97
C MET A 306 24.75 0.99 -4.31
N GLY A 307 25.65 0.58 -5.21
CA GLY A 307 26.75 1.45 -5.68
C GLY A 307 26.25 2.69 -6.41
N ILE A 308 25.23 2.55 -7.26
CA ILE A 308 24.62 3.65 -8.04
C ILE A 308 23.99 4.70 -7.12
N VAL A 309 23.35 4.27 -6.01
CA VAL A 309 22.74 5.15 -5.00
C VAL A 309 23.71 5.58 -3.88
N GLY A 310 25.02 5.48 -4.13
CA GLY A 310 26.04 6.04 -3.23
C GLY A 310 26.31 5.23 -1.96
N ILE A 311 25.91 3.96 -1.88
CA ILE A 311 26.25 3.05 -0.78
C ILE A 311 27.62 2.41 -1.09
N SER A 312 28.63 2.83 -0.32
CA SER A 312 30.02 2.37 -0.46
C SER A 312 30.16 0.86 -0.23
N LYS A 313 31.24 0.24 -0.73
CA LYS A 313 31.51 -1.19 -0.50
C LYS A 313 31.60 -1.57 0.98
N LYS A 314 32.19 -0.69 1.80
CA LYS A 314 32.22 -0.84 3.27
C LYS A 314 30.81 -0.83 3.88
N ASP A 315 29.95 0.05 3.39
CA ASP A 315 28.56 0.12 3.83
C ASP A 315 27.76 -1.11 3.35
N GLN A 316 27.98 -1.59 2.11
CA GLN A 316 27.40 -2.83 1.57
C GLN A 316 27.73 -4.03 2.47
N GLU A 317 29.00 -4.19 2.82
CA GLU A 317 29.45 -5.23 3.75
C GLU A 317 28.75 -5.11 5.11
N ALA A 318 28.64 -3.89 5.66
CA ALA A 318 27.95 -3.69 6.93
C ALA A 318 26.46 -4.05 6.87
N ILE A 319 25.78 -3.71 5.78
CA ILE A 319 24.37 -4.08 5.53
C ILE A 319 24.22 -5.60 5.54
N PHE A 320 25.00 -6.31 4.73
CA PHE A 320 24.90 -7.77 4.63
C PHE A 320 25.29 -8.48 5.91
N ARG A 321 26.27 -7.94 6.65
CA ARG A 321 26.62 -8.43 7.99
C ARG A 321 25.43 -8.35 8.96
N VAL A 322 24.66 -7.24 8.93
CA VAL A 322 23.45 -7.09 9.75
C VAL A 322 22.35 -8.08 9.32
N VAL A 323 22.15 -8.26 8.00
CA VAL A 323 21.18 -9.24 7.47
C VAL A 323 21.54 -10.67 7.90
N ALA A 324 22.81 -11.06 7.79
CA ALA A 324 23.30 -12.36 8.24
C ALA A 324 23.14 -12.54 9.76
N ALA A 325 23.43 -11.51 10.56
CA ALA A 325 23.24 -11.55 12.00
C ALA A 325 21.79 -11.84 12.38
N ILE A 326 20.82 -11.27 11.66
CA ILE A 326 19.38 -11.52 11.88
C ILE A 326 19.04 -12.99 11.61
N LEU A 327 19.60 -13.61 10.57
CA LEU A 327 19.41 -15.03 10.29
C LEU A 327 19.96 -15.91 11.42
N HIS A 328 21.15 -15.60 11.92
CA HIS A 328 21.73 -16.31 13.06
C HIS A 328 20.95 -16.09 14.35
N LEU A 329 20.46 -14.87 14.61
CA LEU A 329 19.57 -14.61 15.75
C LEU A 329 18.37 -15.55 15.71
N GLY A 330 17.73 -15.75 14.56
CA GLY A 330 16.57 -16.63 14.43
C GLY A 330 16.81 -18.09 14.83
N ASN A 331 18.05 -18.56 14.77
CA ASN A 331 18.43 -19.92 15.14
C ASN A 331 18.88 -20.09 16.60
N ILE A 332 18.81 -19.03 17.41
CA ILE A 332 19.07 -19.14 18.84
C ILE A 332 17.82 -19.70 19.52
N ASP A 333 17.83 -20.99 19.78
CA ASP A 333 16.82 -21.68 20.58
C ASP A 333 17.17 -21.61 22.06
N PHE A 334 16.16 -21.46 22.91
CA PHE A 334 16.30 -21.39 24.36
C PHE A 334 15.75 -22.62 25.07
N ALA A 335 16.43 -23.09 26.10
CA ALA A 335 15.97 -24.11 27.04
C ALA A 335 15.84 -23.51 28.44
N LYS A 336 15.12 -24.21 29.34
CA LYS A 336 15.04 -23.81 30.75
C LYS A 336 16.43 -23.83 31.38
N GLY A 337 16.76 -22.76 32.09
CA GLY A 337 17.98 -22.66 32.88
C GLY A 337 17.84 -23.35 34.24
N LYS A 338 18.77 -23.03 35.16
CA LYS A 338 18.80 -23.61 36.51
C LYS A 338 17.67 -23.08 37.40
N GLU A 339 17.27 -21.83 37.23
CA GLU A 339 16.16 -21.22 37.94
C GLU A 339 14.84 -21.41 37.17
N ILE A 340 13.72 -21.47 37.89
CA ILE A 340 12.37 -21.77 37.35
C ILE A 340 12.01 -20.89 36.15
N ASP A 341 12.30 -19.59 36.25
CA ASP A 341 11.99 -18.56 35.25
C ASP A 341 13.21 -18.14 34.41
N SER A 342 14.28 -18.96 34.38
CA SER A 342 15.48 -18.66 33.61
C SER A 342 15.56 -19.40 32.28
N SER A 343 16.29 -18.83 31.34
CA SER A 343 16.57 -19.41 30.03
C SER A 343 18.07 -19.38 29.75
N ILE A 344 18.52 -20.36 28.97
CA ILE A 344 19.87 -20.47 28.42
C ILE A 344 19.78 -20.92 26.96
N PRO A 345 20.80 -20.63 26.12
CA PRO A 345 20.91 -21.26 24.80
C PRO A 345 20.82 -22.78 24.91
N LYS A 346 19.94 -23.40 24.10
CA LYS A 346 19.50 -24.79 24.23
C LYS A 346 20.62 -25.81 24.06
N ASP A 347 21.49 -25.60 23.09
CA ASP A 347 22.56 -26.52 22.70
C ASP A 347 23.76 -25.77 22.10
N ASP A 348 24.79 -26.51 21.70
CA ASP A 348 26.00 -25.92 21.11
C ASP A 348 25.72 -25.25 19.74
N LYS A 349 24.65 -25.64 19.04
CA LYS A 349 24.22 -24.97 17.81
C LYS A 349 23.64 -23.58 18.10
N ALA A 350 22.79 -23.47 19.12
CA ALA A 350 22.27 -22.18 19.58
C ALA A 350 23.40 -21.26 20.07
N LYS A 351 24.39 -21.80 20.80
CA LYS A 351 25.58 -21.05 21.23
C LYS A 351 26.45 -20.60 20.06
N PHE A 352 26.64 -21.46 19.04
CA PHE A 352 27.35 -21.10 17.82
C PHE A 352 26.67 -19.91 17.11
N HIS A 353 25.34 -19.96 16.98
CA HIS A 353 24.56 -18.88 16.36
C HIS A 353 24.58 -17.59 17.17
N LEU A 354 24.50 -17.68 18.50
CA LEU A 354 24.65 -16.54 19.41
C LEU A 354 26.02 -15.86 19.23
N LYS A 355 27.11 -16.63 19.29
CA LYS A 355 28.48 -16.10 19.11
C LYS A 355 28.66 -15.47 17.72
N THR A 356 28.13 -16.13 16.69
CA THR A 356 28.21 -15.62 15.32
C THR A 356 27.40 -14.34 15.15
N ALA A 357 26.18 -14.27 15.72
CA ALA A 357 25.38 -13.05 15.70
C ALA A 357 26.10 -11.89 16.42
N ALA A 358 26.73 -12.16 17.57
CA ALA A 358 27.51 -11.17 18.31
C ALA A 358 28.74 -10.67 17.50
N GLU A 359 29.48 -11.57 16.87
CA GLU A 359 30.61 -11.25 15.99
C GLU A 359 30.19 -10.35 14.83
N LEU A 360 29.09 -10.70 14.14
CA LEU A 360 28.56 -9.94 13.01
C LEU A 360 28.02 -8.57 13.45
N LEU A 361 27.34 -8.50 14.60
CA LEU A 361 26.89 -7.23 15.20
C LEU A 361 28.03 -6.41 15.83
N ARG A 362 29.21 -7.01 15.99
CA ARG A 362 30.38 -6.44 16.69
C ARG A 362 30.04 -6.03 18.12
N CYS A 363 29.34 -6.90 18.83
CA CYS A 363 29.06 -6.74 20.25
C CYS A 363 29.60 -7.93 21.05
N ASP A 364 29.63 -7.77 22.37
CA ASP A 364 30.03 -8.83 23.28
C ASP A 364 28.95 -9.94 23.33
N ALA A 365 29.39 -11.20 23.26
CA ALA A 365 28.49 -12.35 23.17
C ALA A 365 27.75 -12.61 24.48
N ASP A 366 28.42 -12.43 25.62
CA ASP A 366 27.83 -12.63 26.94
C ASP A 366 26.83 -11.52 27.26
N ALA A 367 27.11 -10.28 26.86
CA ALA A 367 26.19 -9.17 26.94
C ALA A 367 24.96 -9.36 26.03
N LEU A 368 25.13 -9.93 24.83
CA LEU A 368 24.02 -10.28 23.95
C LEU A 368 23.15 -11.37 24.57
N GLU A 369 23.76 -12.40 25.17
CA GLU A 369 23.03 -13.44 25.90
C GLU A 369 22.24 -12.85 27.08
N ASP A 370 22.87 -12.00 27.89
CA ASP A 370 22.25 -11.32 29.03
C ASP A 370 21.04 -10.48 28.57
N ALA A 371 21.17 -9.76 27.45
CA ALA A 371 20.09 -8.95 26.89
C ALA A 371 18.92 -9.78 26.33
N LEU A 372 19.19 -10.98 25.82
CA LEU A 372 18.15 -11.88 25.30
C LEU A 372 17.43 -12.64 26.42
N CYS A 373 18.17 -13.06 27.44
CA CYS A 373 17.68 -13.94 28.52
C CYS A 373 17.25 -13.17 29.77
N LYS A 374 17.54 -11.87 29.90
CA LYS A 374 17.18 -11.06 31.07
C LYS A 374 16.55 -9.74 30.66
N ARG A 375 15.68 -9.23 31.53
CA ARG A 375 15.04 -7.93 31.39
C ARG A 375 15.46 -7.02 32.53
N LEU A 376 15.92 -5.82 32.16
CA LEU A 376 16.14 -4.73 33.10
C LEU A 376 14.80 -4.06 33.43
N MET A 377 14.48 -3.99 34.71
CA MET A 377 13.37 -3.21 35.25
C MET A 377 13.96 -2.07 36.08
N ILE A 378 13.74 -0.84 35.62
CA ILE A 378 14.17 0.37 36.33
C ILE A 378 13.01 0.77 37.24
N THR A 379 13.21 0.70 38.55
CA THR A 379 12.33 1.30 39.56
C THR A 379 12.95 2.61 40.04
N PRO A 380 12.20 3.49 40.74
CA PRO A 380 12.76 4.73 41.28
C PRO A 380 13.94 4.51 42.26
N GLU A 381 14.02 3.33 42.86
CA GLU A 381 14.98 2.99 43.92
C GLU A 381 16.14 2.13 43.40
N GLU A 382 15.92 1.26 42.41
CA GLU A 382 16.95 0.33 41.92
C GLU A 382 16.72 -0.17 40.48
N VAL A 383 17.76 -0.77 39.91
CA VAL A 383 17.70 -1.46 38.62
C VAL A 383 17.72 -2.96 38.86
N ILE A 384 16.56 -3.61 38.71
CA ILE A 384 16.38 -5.05 38.93
C ILE A 384 16.60 -5.78 37.61
N LYS A 385 17.52 -6.76 37.60
CA LYS A 385 17.67 -7.73 36.49
C LYS A 385 16.82 -8.95 36.78
N ARG A 386 15.81 -9.20 35.94
CA ARG A 386 14.94 -10.39 36.02
C ARG A 386 15.23 -11.35 34.87
N SER A 387 15.49 -12.62 35.21
CA SER A 387 15.60 -13.71 34.23
C SER A 387 14.28 -13.92 33.47
N LEU A 388 14.38 -14.28 32.19
CA LEU A 388 13.26 -14.58 31.30
C LEU A 388 13.16 -16.09 31.07
N ASP A 389 11.94 -16.61 31.04
CA ASP A 389 11.67 -17.98 30.63
C ASP A 389 11.96 -18.16 29.11
N PRO A 390 12.12 -19.40 28.61
CA PRO A 390 12.48 -19.64 27.21
C PRO A 390 11.53 -19.02 26.18
N GLY A 391 10.22 -18.96 26.48
CA GLY A 391 9.24 -18.33 25.60
C GLY A 391 9.43 -16.82 25.57
N SER A 392 9.62 -16.20 26.73
CA SER A 392 9.91 -14.76 26.83
C SER A 392 11.25 -14.38 26.18
N ALA A 393 12.28 -15.21 26.30
CA ALA A 393 13.57 -15.00 25.62
C ALA A 393 13.43 -15.10 24.08
N THR A 394 12.61 -16.04 23.60
CA THR A 394 12.26 -16.13 22.16
C THR A 394 11.57 -14.85 21.67
N VAL A 395 10.62 -14.31 22.43
CA VAL A 395 9.97 -13.03 22.11
C VAL A 395 10.96 -11.87 22.15
N SER A 396 11.91 -11.88 23.09
CA SER A 396 12.99 -10.87 23.18
C SER A 396 13.88 -10.89 21.95
N ARG A 397 14.36 -12.07 21.55
CA ARG A 397 15.14 -12.33 20.32
C ARG A 397 14.43 -11.83 19.07
N ASP A 398 13.16 -12.20 18.90
CA ASP A 398 12.36 -11.74 17.76
C ASP A 398 12.14 -10.23 17.80
N GLY A 399 11.94 -9.65 19.00
CA GLY A 399 11.87 -8.21 19.22
C GLY A 399 13.14 -7.48 18.75
N LEU A 400 14.30 -8.02 19.09
CA LEU A 400 15.61 -7.50 18.66
C LEU A 400 15.77 -7.62 17.14
N ALA A 401 15.52 -8.79 16.55
CA ALA A 401 15.61 -9.02 15.11
C ALA A 401 14.75 -8.04 14.30
N LYS A 402 13.47 -7.86 14.69
CA LYS A 402 12.55 -6.89 14.09
C LYS A 402 13.06 -5.45 14.19
N THR A 403 13.65 -5.10 15.33
CA THR A 403 14.16 -3.74 15.58
C THR A 403 15.39 -3.46 14.73
N ILE A 404 16.35 -4.39 14.69
CA ILE A 404 17.55 -4.29 13.86
C ILE A 404 17.15 -4.16 12.39
N TYR A 405 16.26 -5.02 11.88
CA TYR A 405 15.82 -4.95 10.48
C TYR A 405 15.13 -3.63 10.15
N SER A 406 14.23 -3.15 11.02
CA SER A 406 13.56 -1.87 10.79
C SER A 406 14.54 -0.71 10.78
N ARG A 407 15.54 -0.69 11.68
CA ARG A 407 16.55 0.37 11.72
C ARG A 407 17.47 0.32 10.50
N LEU A 408 17.80 -0.88 10.02
CA LEU A 408 18.54 -1.06 8.77
C LEU A 408 17.74 -0.49 7.59
N PHE A 409 16.45 -0.80 7.51
CA PHE A 409 15.59 -0.30 6.45
C PHE A 409 15.45 1.23 6.49
N ASP A 410 15.20 1.81 7.66
CA ASP A 410 15.15 3.27 7.84
C ASP A 410 16.47 3.93 7.39
N TRP A 411 17.60 3.33 7.76
CA TRP A 411 18.93 3.82 7.37
C TRP A 411 19.18 3.72 5.85
N LEU A 412 18.71 2.65 5.20
CA LEU A 412 18.78 2.51 3.73
C LEU A 412 17.99 3.63 3.04
N VAL A 413 16.78 3.90 3.52
CA VAL A 413 15.92 4.98 3.00
C VAL A 413 16.60 6.34 3.19
N ASP A 414 17.22 6.59 4.35
CA ASP A 414 17.97 7.82 4.61
C ASP A 414 19.19 7.99 3.68
N LYS A 415 19.92 6.90 3.40
CA LYS A 415 21.04 6.91 2.44
C LYS A 415 20.56 7.19 1.01
N ILE A 416 19.47 6.54 0.60
CA ILE A 416 18.85 6.78 -0.71
C ILE A 416 18.41 8.25 -0.82
N ASN A 417 17.77 8.80 0.21
CA ASN A 417 17.34 10.21 0.23
C ASN A 417 18.49 11.19 0.12
N LYS A 418 19.63 10.90 0.77
CA LYS A 418 20.86 11.68 0.60
C LYS A 418 21.37 11.61 -0.83
N SER A 419 21.34 10.44 -1.45
CA SER A 419 21.78 10.25 -2.85
C SER A 419 20.85 10.92 -3.88
N ILE A 420 19.55 10.97 -3.61
CA ILE A 420 18.57 11.66 -4.46
C ILE A 420 18.72 13.19 -4.35
N GLY A 421 19.39 13.68 -3.30
CA GLY A 421 19.53 15.11 -3.05
C GLY A 421 18.28 15.71 -2.42
N GLN A 422 17.76 15.07 -1.36
CA GLN A 422 16.69 15.64 -0.55
C GLN A 422 17.07 17.06 -0.09
N ASP A 423 16.17 18.02 -0.31
CA ASP A 423 16.20 19.36 0.26
C ASP A 423 15.42 19.39 1.58
N PRO A 424 16.07 19.47 2.75
CA PRO A 424 15.40 19.50 4.04
C PRO A 424 14.62 20.80 4.28
N ASN A 425 14.92 21.87 3.52
CA ASN A 425 14.35 23.21 3.70
C ASN A 425 13.17 23.49 2.76
N SER A 426 12.85 22.55 1.87
CA SER A 426 11.73 22.72 0.94
C SER A 426 10.41 22.86 1.69
N LYS A 427 9.64 23.91 1.35
CA LYS A 427 8.32 24.19 1.92
C LYS A 427 7.17 23.75 1.02
N CYS A 428 7.45 23.48 -0.25
CA CYS A 428 6.47 23.13 -1.27
C CYS A 428 6.86 21.79 -1.88
N LEU A 429 5.96 20.80 -1.81
CA LEU A 429 6.21 19.50 -2.40
C LEU A 429 4.98 18.97 -3.13
N ILE A 430 5.23 18.10 -4.10
CA ILE A 430 4.21 17.28 -4.75
C ILE A 430 4.54 15.83 -4.46
N GLY A 431 3.71 15.22 -3.63
CA GLY A 431 3.84 13.81 -3.28
C GLY A 431 3.15 12.91 -4.29
N VAL A 432 3.85 11.92 -4.82
CA VAL A 432 3.28 10.84 -5.61
C VAL A 432 3.22 9.59 -4.74
N LEU A 433 2.00 9.16 -4.43
CA LEU A 433 1.74 8.01 -3.59
C LEU A 433 1.48 6.78 -4.47
N ASP A 434 2.45 5.87 -4.50
CA ASP A 434 2.31 4.55 -5.12
C ASP A 434 2.04 3.53 -4.03
N ILE A 435 0.78 3.09 -3.95
CA ILE A 435 0.32 2.13 -2.95
C ILE A 435 0.02 0.80 -3.62
N TYR A 436 0.32 -0.28 -2.91
CA TYR A 436 -0.08 -1.62 -3.32
C TYR A 436 -1.60 -1.72 -3.41
N GLY A 437 -2.06 -2.52 -4.37
CA GLY A 437 -3.47 -2.79 -4.57
C GLY A 437 -4.07 -3.51 -3.35
N PHE A 438 -5.39 -3.48 -3.23
CA PHE A 438 -6.08 -4.16 -2.14
C PHE A 438 -5.80 -5.67 -2.15
N GLU A 439 -5.35 -6.21 -1.02
CA GLU A 439 -5.22 -7.66 -0.78
C GLU A 439 -6.24 -8.05 0.30
N SER A 440 -7.18 -8.96 -0.02
CA SER A 440 -8.17 -9.49 0.93
C SER A 440 -7.82 -10.93 1.28
N PHE A 441 -7.46 -11.21 2.54
CA PHE A 441 -7.07 -12.55 3.02
C PHE A 441 -8.23 -13.25 3.75
N LYS A 442 -8.17 -14.59 3.85
CA LYS A 442 -9.14 -15.41 4.61
C LYS A 442 -8.97 -15.31 6.14
N LEU A 443 -7.77 -14.95 6.62
CA LEU A 443 -7.47 -14.67 8.04
C LEU A 443 -6.61 -13.40 8.11
N ASN A 444 -7.05 -12.39 8.88
CA ASN A 444 -6.37 -11.11 9.01
C ASN A 444 -5.72 -10.99 10.41
N SER A 445 -4.40 -11.03 10.50
CA SER A 445 -3.62 -10.78 11.73
C SER A 445 -3.59 -9.29 12.11
N LEU A 446 -3.04 -8.90 13.28
CA LEU A 446 -2.92 -7.48 13.68
C LEU A 446 -2.01 -6.64 12.76
N SER A 447 -0.99 -7.23 12.13
CA SER A 447 -0.21 -6.58 11.07
C SER A 447 -1.07 -6.41 9.82
N CYS A 448 -1.89 -7.40 9.48
CA CYS A 448 -2.91 -7.29 8.46
C CYS A 448 -3.99 -6.27 8.86
N SER A 449 -4.26 -6.06 10.15
CA SER A 449 -5.19 -5.04 10.66
C SER A 449 -4.56 -3.65 10.63
N ALA A 450 -3.23 -3.51 10.73
CA ALA A 450 -2.49 -2.28 10.48
C ALA A 450 -2.41 -1.94 8.99
N VAL A 451 -2.19 -2.95 8.13
CA VAL A 451 -2.27 -2.83 6.67
C VAL A 451 -3.71 -2.60 6.23
N LEU A 452 -4.71 -3.28 6.78
CA LEU A 452 -6.13 -3.04 6.54
C LEU A 452 -6.58 -1.73 7.16
N SER A 453 -6.01 -1.25 8.26
CA SER A 453 -6.34 0.07 8.84
C SER A 453 -5.59 1.20 8.19
N SER A 454 -4.49 0.94 7.47
CA SER A 454 -3.76 1.91 6.64
C SER A 454 -4.29 1.91 5.22
N SER A 455 -4.61 0.75 4.67
CA SER A 455 -5.43 0.54 3.47
C SER A 455 -6.90 0.86 3.73
N ALA A 456 -7.38 0.95 4.98
CA ALA A 456 -8.66 1.57 5.35
C ALA A 456 -8.49 3.01 5.85
N LEU A 457 -7.28 3.47 6.17
CA LEU A 457 -6.95 4.91 6.26
C LEU A 457 -6.89 5.49 4.85
N ILE A 458 -6.46 4.67 3.88
CA ILE A 458 -6.31 4.98 2.46
C ILE A 458 -7.54 4.54 1.67
N SER A 459 -8.31 3.53 2.11
CA SER A 459 -9.72 3.38 1.77
C SER A 459 -10.55 4.39 2.54
N GLN A 460 -10.04 5.06 3.58
CA GLN A 460 -10.52 6.36 4.06
C GLN A 460 -9.78 7.50 3.37
N MET A 461 -8.82 7.32 2.46
CA MET A 461 -8.40 8.35 1.48
C MET A 461 -9.19 8.21 0.18
N LYS A 462 -9.64 6.99 -0.15
CA LYS A 462 -10.56 6.61 -1.24
C LYS A 462 -12.02 6.61 -0.79
N SER A 463 -12.33 6.56 0.50
CA SER A 463 -13.60 6.94 1.14
C SER A 463 -13.47 8.29 1.83
N CYS A 464 -12.26 8.85 1.97
CA CYS A 464 -12.01 10.27 1.73
C CYS A 464 -11.87 10.56 0.21
N SER A 465 -12.50 9.74 -0.63
CA SER A 465 -13.40 10.35 -1.59
C SER A 465 -14.49 11.16 -0.88
N ASN A 466 -14.66 11.13 0.46
CA ASN A 466 -15.17 12.20 1.33
C ASN A 466 -14.18 13.31 1.75
N THR A 467 -12.94 13.34 1.30
CA THR A 467 -12.17 14.58 1.14
C THR A 467 -12.31 15.03 -0.30
N SER A 468 -12.47 14.15 -1.29
CA SER A 468 -12.98 14.58 -2.60
C SER A 468 -14.46 14.96 -2.56
N ILE A 469 -15.28 14.45 -1.64
CA ILE A 469 -16.71 14.76 -1.42
C ILE A 469 -16.85 15.71 -0.25
N SER A 470 -15.94 15.88 0.72
CA SER A 470 -15.96 17.07 1.59
C SER A 470 -15.27 18.24 0.94
N THR A 471 -14.31 18.05 0.03
CA THR A 471 -13.73 19.12 -0.80
C THR A 471 -14.57 19.33 -2.06
N CYS A 472 -15.21 18.34 -2.69
CA CYS A 472 -16.31 18.55 -3.65
C CYS A 472 -17.57 19.01 -2.94
N SER A 473 -17.93 18.59 -1.73
CA SER A 473 -19.10 19.16 -1.01
C SER A 473 -18.76 20.53 -0.46
N LYS A 474 -17.52 20.83 -0.05
CA LYS A 474 -17.10 22.22 0.28
C LYS A 474 -16.94 23.07 -0.97
N ARG A 475 -16.43 22.56 -2.09
CA ARG A 475 -16.36 23.26 -3.39
C ARG A 475 -17.74 23.39 -4.02
N ASN A 476 -18.59 22.36 -4.01
CA ASN A 476 -20.00 22.44 -4.40
C ASN A 476 -20.77 23.35 -3.44
N LYS A 477 -20.59 23.28 -2.12
CA LYS A 477 -21.21 24.27 -1.21
C LYS A 477 -20.72 25.68 -1.50
N LYS A 478 -19.42 25.88 -1.74
CA LYS A 478 -18.87 27.18 -2.15
C LYS A 478 -19.37 27.62 -3.53
N ASN A 479 -19.56 26.70 -4.48
CA ASN A 479 -20.07 26.98 -5.83
C ASN A 479 -21.57 27.24 -5.81
N ILE A 480 -22.35 26.50 -5.02
CA ILE A 480 -23.78 26.69 -4.77
C ILE A 480 -24.01 28.02 -4.03
N GLN A 481 -23.19 28.33 -3.01
CA GLN A 481 -23.19 29.64 -2.32
C GLN A 481 -22.75 30.79 -3.23
N ARG A 482 -21.75 30.59 -4.10
CA ARG A 482 -21.29 31.61 -5.07
C ARG A 482 -22.29 31.82 -6.22
N SER A 483 -23.03 30.78 -6.63
CA SER A 483 -24.02 30.84 -7.72
C SER A 483 -25.45 31.16 -7.25
N ARG A 484 -25.67 31.40 -5.95
CA ARG A 484 -27.00 31.64 -5.35
C ARG A 484 -28.06 30.60 -5.73
N SER A 485 -27.65 29.36 -6.00
CA SER A 485 -28.55 28.27 -6.36
C SER A 485 -29.04 27.54 -5.09
N ILE A 486 -30.30 27.09 -5.08
CA ILE A 486 -30.88 26.30 -3.99
C ILE A 486 -30.60 24.83 -4.28
N GLY A 487 -29.67 24.21 -3.55
CA GLY A 487 -29.31 22.80 -3.74
C GLY A 487 -29.02 22.08 -2.42
N ALA A 488 -29.71 20.97 -2.16
CA ALA A 488 -29.44 20.10 -1.02
C ALA A 488 -28.25 19.19 -1.31
N THR A 489 -27.29 19.10 -0.40
CA THR A 489 -26.13 18.20 -0.53
C THR A 489 -26.41 16.87 0.18
N LEU A 490 -26.32 15.75 -0.54
CA LEU A 490 -26.48 14.41 0.04
C LEU A 490 -25.35 14.12 1.06
N ASN A 491 -25.70 13.72 2.28
CA ASN A 491 -24.76 13.50 3.37
C ASN A 491 -24.39 12.01 3.47
N LEU A 492 -23.25 11.61 2.91
CA LEU A 492 -22.73 10.23 2.99
C LEU A 492 -22.18 9.94 4.40
N ARG A 493 -23.08 9.52 5.32
CA ARG A 493 -22.80 9.34 6.76
C ARG A 493 -22.09 8.03 7.15
N THR A 494 -22.03 7.04 6.27
CA THR A 494 -21.57 5.67 6.61
C THR A 494 -20.10 5.58 6.99
N THR A 495 -19.22 6.37 6.37
CA THR A 495 -17.76 6.30 6.62
C THR A 495 -17.27 7.18 7.78
N LYS A 496 -18.06 8.18 8.17
CA LYS A 496 -17.78 9.01 9.36
C LYS A 496 -17.93 8.21 10.66
N MET A 497 -18.90 7.27 10.71
CA MET A 497 -19.09 6.38 11.86
C MET A 497 -17.94 5.39 12.06
N PHE A 498 -17.40 4.83 10.97
CA PHE A 498 -16.23 3.93 11.04
C PHE A 498 -14.96 4.66 11.54
N TRP A 499 -14.78 5.93 11.16
CA TRP A 499 -13.71 6.78 11.68
C TRP A 499 -13.91 7.15 13.17
N THR A 500 -15.16 7.36 13.59
CA THR A 500 -15.49 7.54 15.01
C THR A 500 -15.12 6.32 15.84
N LEU A 501 -15.42 5.12 15.33
CA LEU A 501 -15.09 3.85 15.96
C LEU A 501 -13.57 3.61 16.07
N LEU A 502 -12.77 4.10 15.10
CA LEU A 502 -11.32 3.86 15.03
C LEU A 502 -10.44 4.94 15.64
N LYS A 503 -10.79 6.24 15.56
CA LYS A 503 -9.87 7.33 15.96
C LYS A 503 -10.49 8.60 16.57
N ARG A 504 -11.78 8.89 16.39
CA ARG A 504 -12.29 10.25 16.68
C ARG A 504 -12.45 10.58 18.16
N ASN A 505 -12.91 9.63 18.98
CA ASN A 505 -13.08 9.87 20.42
C ASN A 505 -11.82 9.41 21.17
N PRO A 506 -11.17 10.31 21.92
CA PRO A 506 -10.01 9.98 22.74
C PRO A 506 -10.36 9.05 23.91
N GLU A 507 -11.63 8.69 24.15
CA GLU A 507 -12.00 7.75 25.23
C GLU A 507 -12.69 6.46 24.76
N GLU A 508 -13.15 6.38 23.50
CA GLU A 508 -13.97 5.24 23.00
C GLU A 508 -13.47 4.62 21.68
N SER A 509 -12.39 5.14 21.11
CA SER A 509 -11.89 4.59 19.84
C SER A 509 -11.14 3.28 20.06
N LEU A 510 -11.28 2.31 19.14
CA LEU A 510 -10.61 1.01 19.18
C LEU A 510 -9.09 1.14 19.36
N LEU A 511 -8.49 2.15 18.71
CA LEU A 511 -7.07 2.44 18.81
C LEU A 511 -6.70 3.06 20.17
N PHE A 512 -7.57 3.87 20.76
CA PHE A 512 -7.41 4.36 22.14
C PHE A 512 -7.58 3.22 23.14
N SER A 513 -8.61 2.39 23.03
CA SER A 513 -8.82 1.22 23.88
C SER A 513 -7.64 0.24 23.76
N MET A 514 -7.07 0.04 22.58
CA MET A 514 -5.84 -0.76 22.40
C MET A 514 -4.62 -0.12 23.08
N LYS A 515 -4.42 1.20 22.92
CA LYS A 515 -3.34 1.94 23.59
C LYS A 515 -3.49 1.93 25.11
N HIS A 516 -4.70 2.15 25.61
CA HIS A 516 -5.05 2.19 27.02
C HIS A 516 -4.94 0.79 27.65
N ALA A 517 -5.40 -0.25 26.96
CA ALA A 517 -5.22 -1.64 27.39
C ALA A 517 -3.74 -2.07 27.41
N CYS A 518 -2.92 -1.57 26.48
CA CYS A 518 -1.46 -1.73 26.52
C CYS A 518 -0.81 -1.01 27.71
N PHE A 519 -1.36 0.16 28.11
CA PHE A 519 -0.80 0.98 29.19
C PHE A 519 -1.22 0.49 30.58
N GLN A 520 -2.38 -0.17 30.72
CA GLN A 520 -2.96 -0.54 32.01
C GLN A 520 -2.67 -1.96 32.51
N SER A 521 -1.95 -2.82 31.80
CA SER A 521 -1.83 -4.24 32.19
C SER A 521 -0.39 -4.74 32.38
N GLN A 522 -0.03 -5.02 33.63
CA GLN A 522 1.10 -5.86 34.03
C GLN A 522 0.82 -7.38 33.89
N HIS A 523 -0.32 -7.82 33.34
CA HIS A 523 -0.66 -9.24 33.19
C HIS A 523 -1.16 -9.60 31.78
N MET A 524 -0.26 -10.15 30.96
CA MET A 524 -0.49 -10.49 29.54
C MET A 524 -1.60 -11.52 29.25
N LYS A 525 -2.00 -12.39 30.19
CA LYS A 525 -2.93 -13.50 29.90
C LYS A 525 -4.42 -13.12 29.91
N ARG A 526 -4.82 -11.94 30.41
CA ARG A 526 -6.24 -11.51 30.44
C ARG A 526 -6.66 -10.59 29.28
N LEU A 527 -5.72 -10.16 28.44
CA LEU A 527 -5.93 -9.11 27.44
C LEU A 527 -6.73 -9.55 26.21
N GLN A 528 -6.47 -10.71 25.62
CA GLN A 528 -7.23 -11.16 24.43
C GLN A 528 -8.71 -11.42 24.75
N THR A 529 -8.99 -12.12 25.85
CA THR A 529 -10.37 -12.46 26.25
C THR A 529 -11.15 -11.24 26.75
N SER A 530 -10.48 -10.30 27.44
CA SER A 530 -11.10 -9.04 27.88
C SER A 530 -11.36 -8.10 26.70
N PHE A 531 -10.45 -8.04 25.73
CA PHE A 531 -10.61 -7.25 24.50
C PHE A 531 -11.76 -7.77 23.62
N ILE A 532 -11.86 -9.10 23.42
CA ILE A 532 -12.97 -9.72 22.69
C ILE A 532 -14.31 -9.46 23.41
N LYS A 533 -14.36 -9.60 24.74
CA LYS A 533 -15.56 -9.25 25.52
C LYS A 533 -15.96 -7.78 25.37
N HIS A 534 -15.01 -6.85 25.35
CA HIS A 534 -15.29 -5.42 25.19
C HIS A 534 -15.82 -5.08 23.77
N LEU A 535 -15.32 -5.76 22.75
CA LEU A 535 -15.80 -5.70 21.36
C LEU A 535 -17.22 -6.26 21.21
N SER A 536 -17.53 -7.38 21.90
CA SER A 536 -18.86 -7.97 21.90
C SER A 536 -19.90 -7.05 22.56
N ILE A 537 -19.54 -6.37 23.65
CA ILE A 537 -20.43 -5.40 24.34
C ILE A 537 -20.71 -4.17 23.47
N THR A 538 -19.71 -3.65 22.74
CA THR A 538 -19.90 -2.54 21.79
C THR A 538 -20.73 -2.95 20.56
N SER A 539 -20.69 -4.23 20.15
CA SER A 539 -21.55 -4.76 19.06
C SER A 539 -23.05 -4.79 19.42
N ALA A 540 -23.37 -4.95 20.70
CA ALA A 540 -24.75 -5.04 21.17
C ALA A 540 -25.53 -3.72 21.01
N LEU A 541 -24.83 -2.58 20.92
CA LEU A 541 -25.41 -1.23 20.77
C LEU A 541 -25.64 -0.80 19.31
N LEU A 542 -25.32 -1.65 18.32
CA LEU A 542 -25.43 -1.33 16.89
C LEU A 542 -26.75 -1.85 16.28
N SER A 543 -27.27 -1.14 15.28
CA SER A 543 -28.57 -1.43 14.64
C SER A 543 -28.62 -2.83 14.00
N GLN A 544 -29.83 -3.42 13.88
CA GLN A 544 -30.04 -4.80 13.40
C GLN A 544 -29.37 -5.12 12.04
N ASN A 545 -29.30 -4.14 11.12
CA ASN A 545 -28.63 -4.32 9.83
C ASN A 545 -27.11 -4.42 9.95
N PHE A 546 -26.52 -3.84 11.00
CA PHE A 546 -25.09 -3.85 11.27
C PHE A 546 -24.64 -5.17 11.93
N ARG A 547 -25.50 -5.78 12.76
CA ARG A 547 -25.25 -7.12 13.34
C ARG A 547 -25.08 -8.19 12.26
N LYS A 548 -25.85 -8.14 11.16
CA LYS A 548 -25.75 -9.12 10.07
C LYS A 548 -24.40 -9.11 9.32
N GLN A 549 -23.69 -7.97 9.31
CA GLN A 549 -22.40 -7.84 8.60
C GLN A 549 -21.19 -8.07 9.49
N ILE A 550 -21.28 -7.78 10.80
CA ILE A 550 -20.14 -7.84 11.73
C ILE A 550 -20.10 -9.13 12.54
N LEU A 551 -21.25 -9.77 12.81
CA LEU A 551 -21.29 -11.01 13.59
C LEU A 551 -20.45 -12.16 12.97
N PRO A 552 -20.39 -12.35 11.64
CA PRO A 552 -19.50 -13.34 11.04
C PRO A 552 -18.01 -13.00 11.26
N LEU A 553 -17.67 -11.71 11.32
CA LEU A 553 -16.31 -11.21 11.54
C LEU A 553 -15.86 -11.35 12.99
N LEU A 554 -16.79 -11.19 13.94
CA LEU A 554 -16.56 -11.44 15.38
C LEU A 554 -16.44 -12.93 15.70
N ILE A 555 -17.28 -13.78 15.09
CA ILE A 555 -17.18 -15.25 15.22
C ILE A 555 -15.86 -15.76 14.62
N MET A 556 -15.33 -15.10 13.58
CA MET A 556 -14.01 -15.41 12.99
C MET A 556 -12.82 -14.95 13.84
N LEU A 557 -13.01 -14.01 14.76
CA LEU A 557 -11.99 -13.54 15.70
C LEU A 557 -12.00 -14.33 17.03
N GLU A 558 -13.10 -15.06 17.28
CA GLU A 558 -13.30 -15.90 18.47
C GLU A 558 -12.84 -17.36 18.26
N ARG A 559 -12.73 -17.80 16.99
CA ARG A 559 -12.05 -19.03 16.56
C ARG A 559 -10.61 -18.74 16.17
#